data_AF-A0A5B7FXK7-F1
#
_entry.id   AF-A0A5B7FXK7-F1
#
_cell.length_a   1.000
_cell.length_b   1.000
_cell.length_c   1.000
_cell.angle_alpha   90.00
_cell.angle_beta   90.00
_cell.angle_gamma   90.00
#
_symmetry.space_group_name_H-M   'P 1'
#
loop_
_entity.id
_entity.type
_entity.pdbx_description
1 polymer ?
#
loop_
_entity_poly.entity_id
_entity_poly.type
_entity_poly.pdbx_seq_one_letter_code
_entity_poly.pdbx_strand_id
1 'polypeptide(L)'
;MMGPSRASEMLLFNKKLTAHDAKEVGLVTEVFPDGSFQQEVWPKIQAYAKLPIKSLVYSKALTRDVEKDILHQVNDAECDRLVERWTSEDCMNAIINFFSRKK
;
A
#
# COMPACT_ATOMS: atom_id res chain seq x y z
N MET A 1 7.36 8.87 -0.71
CA MET A 1 7.07 7.53 -1.28
C MET A 1 7.91 7.32 -2.54
N MET A 2 7.93 6.09 -3.07
CA MET A 2 8.76 5.54 -4.18
C MET A 2 8.97 6.37 -5.46
N GLY A 3 8.26 7.48 -5.63
CA GLY A 3 8.35 8.36 -6.80
C GLY A 3 7.66 7.78 -8.04
N PRO A 4 7.39 8.61 -9.06
CA PRO A 4 6.60 8.21 -10.23
C PRO A 4 7.27 7.11 -11.06
N SER A 5 8.60 7.12 -11.18
CA SER A 5 9.31 6.10 -11.98
C SER A 5 9.15 4.69 -11.43
N ARG A 6 9.36 4.49 -10.11
CA ARG A 6 9.21 3.18 -9.48
C ARG A 6 7.74 2.77 -9.35
N ALA A 7 6.85 3.74 -9.13
CA ALA A 7 5.41 3.48 -9.15
C ALA A 7 4.95 2.95 -10.52
N SER A 8 5.41 3.55 -11.63
CA SER A 8 5.10 3.07 -12.98
C SER A 8 5.63 1.65 -13.24
N GLU A 9 6.83 1.32 -12.75
CA GLU A 9 7.35 -0.06 -12.84
C GLU A 9 6.42 -1.09 -12.17
N MET A 10 5.89 -0.73 -11.00
CA MET A 10 4.97 -1.59 -10.26
C MET A 10 3.59 -1.66 -10.93
N LEU A 11 2.99 -0.51 -11.24
CA LEU A 11 1.60 -0.40 -11.68
C LEU A 11 1.38 -0.78 -13.15
N LEU A 12 2.30 -0.41 -14.04
CA LEU A 12 2.15 -0.64 -15.49
C LEU A 12 2.77 -1.96 -15.93
N PHE A 13 3.91 -2.34 -15.34
CA PHE A 13 4.67 -3.52 -15.76
C PHE A 13 4.53 -4.71 -14.80
N ASN A 14 3.68 -4.62 -13.77
CA ASN A 14 3.44 -5.68 -12.78
C ASN A 14 4.74 -6.21 -12.15
N LYS A 15 5.73 -5.35 -11.94
CA LYS A 15 7.00 -5.74 -11.33
C LYS A 15 6.77 -6.14 -9.87
N LYS A 16 7.15 -7.37 -9.52
CA LYS A 16 7.12 -7.86 -8.14
C LYS A 16 8.27 -7.25 -7.35
N LEU A 17 7.98 -6.72 -6.16
CA LEU A 17 8.96 -6.17 -5.24
C LEU A 17 9.20 -7.16 -4.10
N THR A 18 10.46 -7.37 -3.73
CA THR A 18 10.78 -8.11 -2.50
C THR A 18 10.58 -7.21 -1.27
N ALA A 19 10.58 -7.79 -0.07
CA ALA A 19 10.48 -7.01 1.17
C ALA A 19 11.61 -5.97 1.30
N HIS A 20 12.82 -6.32 0.86
CA HIS A 20 13.96 -5.41 0.86
C HIS A 20 13.79 -4.28 -0.17
N ASP A 21 13.38 -4.61 -1.41
CA ASP A 21 13.12 -3.58 -2.43
C ASP A 21 12.02 -2.61 -1.96
N ALA A 22 10.96 -3.15 -1.34
CA ALA A 22 9.87 -2.36 -0.79
C ALA A 22 10.35 -1.39 0.31
N LYS A 23 11.39 -1.77 1.07
CA LYS A 23 12.00 -0.91 2.10
C LYS A 23 12.79 0.21 1.45
N GLU A 24 13.58 -0.11 0.42
CA GLU A 24 14.40 0.87 -0.30
C GLU A 24 13.54 1.94 -0.99
N VAL A 25 12.39 1.54 -1.56
CA VAL A 25 11.48 2.49 -2.20
C VAL A 25 10.54 3.19 -1.20
N GLY A 26 10.68 2.92 0.10
CA GLY A 26 9.88 3.54 1.16
C GLY A 26 8.40 3.13 1.16
N LEU A 27 8.07 1.95 0.63
CA LEU A 27 6.76 1.33 0.75
C LEU A 27 6.59 0.65 2.11
N VAL A 28 7.64 -0.01 2.60
CA VAL A 28 7.71 -0.54 3.97
C VAL A 28 8.76 0.20 4.77
N THR A 29 8.53 0.34 6.07
CA THR A 29 9.44 1.06 6.98
C THR A 29 10.58 0.17 7.48
N GLU A 30 10.30 -1.11 7.71
CA GLU A 30 11.25 -2.07 8.27
C GLU A 30 10.95 -3.49 7.77
N VAL A 31 11.98 -4.32 7.71
CA VAL A 31 11.92 -5.71 7.25
C VAL A 31 12.47 -6.59 8.36
N PHE A 32 11.77 -7.67 8.68
CA PHE A 32 12.14 -8.61 9.72
C PHE A 32 12.22 -10.02 9.14
N PRO A 33 13.03 -10.92 9.73
CA PRO A 33 13.01 -12.33 9.37
C PRO A 33 11.66 -12.97 9.70
N ASP A 34 11.21 -13.89 8.83
CA ASP A 34 9.91 -14.55 8.96
C ASP A 34 9.76 -15.31 10.30
N GLY A 35 10.79 -16.06 10.69
CA GLY A 35 10.77 -16.88 11.91
C GLY A 35 10.74 -16.11 13.23
N SER A 36 11.12 -14.83 13.23
CA SER A 36 11.19 -13.98 14.44
C SER A 36 10.24 -12.78 14.39
N PHE A 37 9.46 -12.62 13.32
CA PHE A 37 8.61 -11.45 13.08
C PHE A 37 7.77 -11.06 14.30
N GLN A 38 7.00 -11.99 14.85
CA GLN A 38 6.12 -11.71 15.99
C GLN A 38 6.89 -11.33 17.26
N GLN A 39 8.02 -12.00 17.50
CA GLN A 39 8.85 -11.75 18.67
C GLN A 39 9.51 -10.36 18.64
N GLU A 40 9.85 -9.88 17.44
CA GLU A 40 10.48 -8.56 17.26
C GLU A 40 9.46 -7.42 17.18
N VAL A 41 8.29 -7.65 16.56
CA VAL A 41 7.27 -6.62 16.33
C VAL A 41 6.44 -6.35 17.58
N TRP A 42 6.08 -7.38 18.35
CA TRP A 42 5.20 -7.23 19.51
C TRP A 42 5.74 -6.28 20.59
N PRO A 43 7.04 -6.36 20.99
CA PRO A 43 7.63 -5.40 21.93
C PRO A 43 7.60 -3.96 21.41
N LYS A 44 7.79 -3.75 20.09
CA LYS A 44 7.73 -2.42 19.48
C LYS A 44 6.31 -1.84 19.55
N ILE A 45 5.29 -2.64 19.25
CA ILE A 45 3.89 -2.23 19.37
C ILE A 45 3.56 -1.86 20.82
N GLN A 46 4.00 -2.69 21.79
CA GLN A 46 3.81 -2.39 23.21
C GLN A 46 4.51 -1.11 23.65
N ALA A 47 5.68 -0.79 23.10
CA ALA A 47 6.36 0.48 23.33
C ALA A 47 5.57 1.65 22.74
N TYR A 48 5.04 1.54 21.52
CA TYR A 48 4.22 2.58 20.90
C TYR A 48 2.89 2.81 21.61
N ALA A 49 2.27 1.77 22.14
CA ALA A 49 1.03 1.87 22.91
C ALA A 49 1.19 2.69 24.21
N LYS A 50 2.41 2.81 24.74
CA LYS A 50 2.71 3.61 25.94
C LYS A 50 2.91 5.10 25.63
N LEU A 51 2.98 5.49 24.37
CA LEU A 51 3.20 6.89 23.98
C LEU A 51 1.95 7.75 24.23
N PRO A 52 2.11 9.07 24.45
CA PRO A 52 0.98 9.97 24.67
C PRO A 52 0.02 10.00 23.46
N ILE A 53 -1.18 9.47 23.64
CA ILE A 53 -2.18 9.31 22.57
C ILE A 53 -2.52 10.64 21.88
N LYS A 54 -2.78 11.70 22.67
CA LYS A 54 -3.15 13.01 22.10
C LYS A 54 -2.07 13.58 21.19
N SER A 55 -0.80 13.47 21.61
CA SER A 55 0.33 13.94 20.79
C SER A 55 0.46 13.14 19.51
N LEU A 56 0.29 11.81 19.55
CA LEU A 56 0.30 10.97 18.35
C LEU A 56 -0.82 11.32 17.38
N VAL A 57 -2.04 11.53 17.87
CA VAL A 57 -3.19 11.89 17.05
C VAL A 57 -2.96 13.23 16.37
N TYR A 58 -2.53 14.26 17.12
CA TYR A 58 -2.30 15.59 16.55
C TYR A 58 -1.15 15.60 15.55
N SER A 59 -0.02 14.94 15.86
CA SER A 59 1.09 14.83 14.90
C SER A 59 0.69 14.09 13.62
N LYS A 60 -0.11 13.02 13.73
CA LYS A 60 -0.62 12.30 12.55
C LYS A 60 -1.56 13.17 11.73
N ALA A 61 -2.46 13.93 12.38
CA ALA A 61 -3.39 14.83 11.71
C ALA A 61 -2.64 15.91 10.94
N LEU A 62 -1.69 16.60 11.57
CA LEU A 62 -0.88 17.65 10.92
C LEU A 62 -0.15 17.15 9.67
N THR A 63 0.39 15.92 9.70
CA THR A 63 1.07 15.35 8.53
C THR A 63 0.07 14.87 7.46
N ARG A 64 -1.06 14.28 7.86
CA ARG A 64 -1.98 13.61 6.92
C ARG A 64 -3.00 14.58 6.29
N ASP A 65 -3.46 15.58 7.03
CA ASP A 65 -4.54 16.46 6.59
C ASP A 65 -4.17 17.27 5.34
N VAL A 66 -2.88 17.55 5.12
CA VAL A 66 -2.37 18.22 3.91
C VAL A 66 -2.65 17.42 2.64
N GLU A 67 -2.57 16.09 2.71
CA GLU A 67 -2.75 15.20 1.55
C GLU A 67 -4.15 14.59 1.48
N LYS A 68 -4.94 14.70 2.56
CA LYS A 68 -6.19 13.97 2.75
C LYS A 68 -7.20 14.23 1.64
N ASP A 69 -7.40 15.50 1.27
CA ASP A 69 -8.38 15.86 0.24
C ASP A 69 -7.96 15.37 -1.15
N ILE A 70 -6.66 15.43 -1.45
CA ILE A 70 -6.10 14.90 -2.71
C ILE A 70 -6.29 13.39 -2.76
N LEU A 71 -6.05 12.68 -1.65
CA LEU A 71 -6.25 11.23 -1.58
C LEU A 71 -7.70 10.83 -1.81
N HIS A 72 -8.67 11.58 -1.28
CA HIS A 72 -10.09 11.32 -1.56
C HIS A 72 -10.42 11.56 -3.04
N GLN A 73 -9.97 12.67 -3.63
CA GLN A 73 -10.21 12.96 -5.05
C GLN A 73 -9.62 11.90 -5.98
N VAL A 74 -8.41 11.42 -5.69
CA VAL A 74 -7.76 10.36 -6.46
C VAL A 74 -8.52 9.04 -6.31
N ASN A 75 -8.93 8.69 -5.08
CA ASN A 75 -9.73 7.49 -4.83
C ASN A 75 -11.04 7.50 -5.62
N ASP A 76 -11.77 8.62 -5.62
CA ASP A 76 -13.03 8.73 -6.35
C ASP A 76 -12.82 8.57 -7.87
N ALA A 77 -11.79 9.22 -8.41
CA ALA A 77 -11.42 9.09 -9.82
C ALA A 77 -11.00 7.65 -10.19
N GLU A 78 -10.28 6.95 -9.31
CA GLU A 78 -9.91 5.54 -9.50
C GLU A 78 -11.15 4.64 -9.49
N CYS A 79 -12.07 4.84 -8.53
CA CYS A 79 -13.32 4.09 -8.45
C CYS A 79 -14.18 4.26 -9.70
N ASP A 80 -14.35 5.48 -10.19
CA ASP A 80 -15.14 5.76 -11.40
C ASP A 80 -14.60 4.99 -12.62
N ARG A 81 -13.27 4.96 -12.79
CA ARG A 81 -12.63 4.24 -13.90
C ARG A 81 -12.66 2.73 -13.72
N LEU A 82 -12.57 2.24 -12.48
CA LEU A 82 -12.71 0.81 -12.21
C LEU A 82 -14.11 0.31 -12.55
N VAL A 83 -15.17 1.06 -12.21
CA VAL A 83 -16.55 0.72 -12.56
C VAL A 83 -16.73 0.66 -14.08
N GLU A 84 -16.21 1.65 -14.81
CA GLU A 84 -16.24 1.65 -16.27
C GLU A 84 -15.52 0.43 -16.85
N ARG A 85 -14.28 0.16 -16.40
CA ARG A 85 -13.46 -0.94 -16.92
C ARG A 85 -13.97 -2.33 -16.51
N TRP A 86 -14.65 -2.48 -15.38
CA TRP A 86 -15.18 -3.79 -14.96
C TRP A 86 -16.23 -4.33 -15.93
N THR A 87 -16.95 -3.45 -16.61
CA THR A 87 -17.94 -3.83 -17.62
C THR A 87 -17.32 -4.14 -18.98
N SER A 88 -16.01 -3.92 -19.16
CA SER A 88 -15.33 -4.16 -20.44
C SER A 88 -14.98 -5.63 -20.65
N GLU A 89 -15.01 -6.05 -21.91
CA GLU A 89 -14.67 -7.42 -22.33
C GLU A 89 -13.22 -7.78 -21.97
N ASP A 90 -12.29 -6.83 -22.10
CA ASP A 90 -10.89 -7.01 -21.69
C ASP A 90 -10.76 -7.40 -20.22
N CYS A 91 -11.53 -6.74 -19.35
CA CYS A 91 -11.47 -6.98 -17.91
C CYS A 91 -12.06 -8.35 -17.57
N MET A 92 -13.22 -8.70 -18.15
CA MET A 92 -13.82 -10.03 -17.97
C MET A 92 -12.89 -11.15 -18.44
N ASN A 93 -12.26 -10.99 -19.62
CA ASN A 93 -11.30 -11.96 -20.14
C ASN A 93 -10.06 -12.08 -19.25
N ALA A 94 -9.54 -10.96 -18.74
CA ALA A 94 -8.41 -10.96 -17.81
C ALA A 94 -8.75 -11.68 -16.49
N ILE A 95 -9.97 -11.46 -15.96
CA ILE A 95 -10.46 -12.12 -14.75
C ILE A 95 -10.59 -13.63 -14.97
N ILE A 96 -11.21 -14.07 -16.07
CA ILE A 96 -11.34 -15.49 -16.41
C ILE A 96 -9.96 -16.14 -16.53
N ASN A 97 -9.01 -15.47 -17.20
CA ASN A 97 -7.64 -15.94 -17.34
C ASN A 97 -6.87 -15.97 -16.02
N PHE A 98 -7.19 -15.08 -15.07
CA PHE A 98 -6.60 -15.12 -13.74
C PHE A 98 -7.12 -16.31 -12.92
N PHE A 99 -8.43 -16.58 -12.96
CA PHE A 99 -9.03 -17.69 -12.23
C PHE A 99 -8.72 -19.07 -12.84
N SER A 100 -8.46 -19.14 -14.15
CA SER A 100 -8.08 -20.39 -14.82
C SER A 100 -6.60 -20.74 -14.68
N ARG A 101 -5.75 -19.78 -14.25
CA ARG A 101 -4.35 -20.07 -13.92
C ARG A 101 -4.29 -20.94 -12.66
N LYS A 102 -3.67 -22.12 -12.79
CA LYS A 102 -3.31 -22.95 -11.62
C LYS A 102 -2.31 -22.19 -10.75
N LYS A 103 -2.54 -22.22 -9.43
CA LYS A 103 -1.65 -21.69 -8.39
C LYS A 103 -0.26 -22.30 -8.48
#